data_AF-A0A1Y3AS08-F1
#
_entry.id   AF-A0A1Y3AS08-F1
#
_cell.length_a   1.000
_cell.length_b   1.000
_cell.length_c   1.000
_cell.angle_alpha   90.00
_cell.angle_beta   90.00
_cell.angle_gamma   90.00
#
_symmetry.space_group_name_H-M   'P 1'
#
loop_
_entity.id
_entity.type
_entity.pdbx_description
1 polymer ?
#
loop_
_entity_poly.entity_id
_entity_poly.type
_entity_poly.pdbx_seq_one_letter_code
_entity_poly.pdbx_strand_id
1 'polypeptide(L)'
;KSGDVIPVKILGTIALIDEGETDWKVITIDTRDELAAQMNNIGDVEKLLPGLLRATVEWFKIYKIPDGKPANKFAFNGEAKDREFAEKVVEETHQFWQEMMENKAGEHQLDLKNITLANSFTINDEQAKQYLETRPASDTVEAVPIADQVAIDKWHHVKLI
;
A
#
# COMPACT_ATOMS: atom_id res chain seq x y z
N LYS A 1 -7.41 1.61 12.75
CA LYS A 1 -7.56 3.06 12.55
C LYS A 1 -6.46 3.55 11.62
N SER A 2 -6.62 4.72 11.00
CA SER A 2 -5.52 5.32 10.22
C SER A 2 -4.33 5.56 11.16
N GLY A 3 -3.14 5.11 10.75
CA GLY A 3 -1.92 5.18 11.56
C GLY A 3 -1.67 3.98 12.48
N ASP A 4 -2.56 2.99 12.56
CA ASP A 4 -2.30 1.78 13.35
C ASP A 4 -1.19 0.92 12.72
N VAL A 5 -0.29 0.40 13.55
CA VAL A 5 0.73 -0.58 13.16
C VAL A 5 0.26 -1.96 13.60
N ILE A 6 0.04 -2.86 12.64
CA ILE A 6 -0.50 -4.20 12.91
C ILE A 6 0.39 -5.29 12.31
N PRO A 7 0.55 -6.43 13.00
CA PRO A 7 1.21 -7.60 12.43
C PRO A 7 0.29 -8.25 11.38
N VAL A 8 0.84 -8.52 10.20
CA VAL A 8 0.11 -9.16 9.11
C VAL A 8 0.85 -10.39 8.58
N LYS A 9 0.10 -11.33 8.02
CA LYS A 9 0.64 -12.48 7.27
C LYS A 9 0.43 -12.26 5.77
N ILE A 10 1.51 -12.40 5.01
CA ILE A 10 1.49 -12.31 3.54
C ILE A 10 0.84 -13.56 2.96
N LEU A 11 -0.09 -13.37 2.03
CA LEU A 11 -0.81 -14.44 1.33
C LEU A 11 -0.47 -14.48 -0.16
N GLY A 12 -0.18 -13.34 -0.77
CA GLY A 12 0.15 -13.22 -2.19
C GLY A 12 0.31 -11.78 -2.63
N THR A 13 0.39 -11.54 -3.94
CA THR A 13 0.50 -10.18 -4.50
C THR A 13 -0.11 -10.08 -5.90
N ILE A 14 -0.59 -8.89 -6.29
CA ILE A 14 -1.03 -8.57 -7.65
C ILE A 14 -0.11 -7.48 -8.23
N ALA A 15 0.25 -7.63 -9.51
CA ALA A 15 1.10 -6.68 -10.23
C ALA A 15 0.25 -5.73 -11.08
N LEU A 16 -0.13 -4.58 -10.52
CA LEU A 16 -0.78 -3.50 -11.29
C LEU A 16 0.28 -2.80 -12.15
N ILE A 17 -0.06 -2.47 -13.39
CA ILE A 17 0.74 -1.57 -14.22
C ILE A 17 0.02 -0.23 -14.23
N ASP A 18 0.52 0.70 -13.42
CA ASP A 18 -0.06 2.02 -13.26
C ASP A 18 0.74 3.05 -14.06
N GLU A 19 0.13 3.61 -15.10
CA GLU A 19 0.74 4.64 -15.96
C GLU A 19 2.15 4.30 -16.49
N GLY A 20 2.45 3.00 -16.65
CA GLY A 20 3.74 2.50 -17.15
C GLY A 20 4.69 2.01 -16.06
N GLU A 21 4.34 2.18 -14.79
CA GLU A 21 5.12 1.77 -13.63
C GLU A 21 4.57 0.49 -13.00
N THR A 22 5.42 -0.25 -12.28
CA THR A 22 5.00 -1.44 -11.54
C THR A 22 4.51 -1.02 -10.16
N ASP A 23 3.27 -1.37 -9.86
CA ASP A 23 2.62 -1.05 -8.59
C ASP A 23 2.10 -2.35 -7.93
N TRP A 24 2.91 -2.90 -7.01
CA TRP A 24 2.61 -4.15 -6.33
C TRP A 24 1.54 -3.97 -5.25
N LYS A 25 0.50 -4.81 -5.31
CA LYS A 25 -0.56 -4.89 -4.29
C LYS A 25 -0.39 -6.17 -3.48
N VAL A 26 0.31 -6.07 -2.34
CA VAL A 26 0.50 -7.21 -1.43
C VAL A 26 -0.81 -7.54 -0.72
N ILE A 27 -1.22 -8.80 -0.77
CA ILE A 27 -2.42 -9.32 -0.13
C ILE A 27 -2.02 -9.94 1.19
N THR A 28 -2.62 -9.46 2.28
CA THR A 28 -2.28 -9.85 3.64
C THR A 28 -3.53 -10.03 4.50
N ILE A 29 -3.36 -10.68 5.65
CA ILE A 29 -4.37 -10.80 6.71
C ILE A 29 -3.76 -10.41 8.05
N ASP A 30 -4.51 -9.71 8.91
CA ASP A 30 -4.10 -9.45 10.30
C ASP A 30 -3.87 -10.78 11.02
N THR A 31 -2.75 -10.94 11.73
CA THR A 31 -2.45 -12.21 12.41
C THR A 31 -3.40 -12.55 13.55
N ARG A 32 -4.20 -11.57 14.00
CA ARG A 32 -5.21 -11.70 15.06
C ARG A 32 -6.60 -12.05 14.52
N ASP A 33 -6.78 -12.05 13.19
CA ASP A 33 -8.05 -12.42 12.56
C ASP A 33 -8.38 -13.90 12.79
N GLU A 34 -9.66 -14.24 12.97
CA GLU A 34 -10.11 -15.62 13.21
C GLU A 34 -9.80 -16.55 12.03
N LEU A 35 -9.73 -16.01 10.80
CA LEU A 35 -9.38 -16.75 9.59
C LEU A 35 -7.86 -16.85 9.38
N ALA A 36 -7.05 -16.09 10.14
CA ALA A 36 -5.61 -16.04 9.94
C ALA A 36 -4.97 -17.43 10.01
N ALA A 37 -5.38 -18.30 10.94
CA ALA A 37 -4.82 -19.65 11.04
C ALA A 37 -5.10 -20.51 9.80
N GLN A 38 -6.19 -20.25 9.08
CA GLN A 38 -6.66 -21.03 7.93
C GLN A 38 -6.16 -20.47 6.59
N MET A 39 -5.84 -19.17 6.51
CA MET A 39 -5.30 -18.53 5.31
C MET A 39 -3.78 -18.56 5.32
N ASN A 40 -3.14 -19.43 4.52
CA ASN A 40 -1.67 -19.55 4.51
C ASN A 40 -1.05 -19.28 3.14
N ASN A 41 -1.86 -19.28 2.08
CA ASN A 41 -1.43 -18.93 0.73
C ASN A 41 -2.60 -18.28 -0.04
N ILE A 42 -2.32 -17.73 -1.22
CA ILE A 42 -3.29 -16.97 -2.02
C ILE A 42 -4.55 -17.78 -2.37
N GLY A 43 -4.40 -19.08 -2.61
CA GLY A 43 -5.51 -19.96 -2.92
C GLY A 43 -6.52 -20.14 -1.79
N ASP A 44 -6.14 -19.88 -0.53
CA ASP A 44 -7.05 -19.99 0.61
C ASP A 44 -8.01 -18.79 0.68
N VAL A 45 -7.64 -17.65 0.08
CA VAL A 45 -8.53 -16.50 -0.07
C VAL A 45 -9.75 -16.88 -0.90
N GLU A 46 -9.58 -17.54 -2.04
CA GLU A 46 -10.70 -17.95 -2.88
C GLU A 46 -11.53 -19.08 -2.24
N LYS A 47 -10.92 -19.95 -1.44
CA LYS A 47 -11.64 -21.03 -0.73
C LYS A 47 -12.52 -20.50 0.39
N LEU A 48 -12.01 -19.55 1.19
CA LEU A 48 -12.70 -19.04 2.38
C LEU A 48 -13.54 -17.81 2.09
N LEU A 49 -13.15 -17.00 1.09
CA LEU A 49 -13.79 -15.77 0.66
C LEU A 49 -13.98 -15.76 -0.88
N PRO A 50 -14.86 -16.64 -1.43
CA PRO A 50 -15.00 -16.81 -2.87
C PRO A 50 -15.36 -15.50 -3.60
N GLY A 51 -14.65 -15.21 -4.68
CA GLY A 51 -14.83 -14.01 -5.50
C GLY A 51 -14.15 -12.74 -4.98
N LEU A 52 -13.55 -12.75 -3.78
CA LEU A 52 -12.87 -11.57 -3.22
C LEU A 52 -11.68 -11.15 -4.11
N LEU A 53 -10.83 -12.09 -4.52
CA LEU A 53 -9.68 -11.77 -5.39
C LEU A 53 -10.12 -11.18 -6.72
N ARG A 54 -11.17 -11.73 -7.33
CA ARG A 54 -11.75 -11.20 -8.56
C ARG A 54 -12.26 -9.78 -8.37
N ALA A 55 -12.97 -9.51 -7.27
CA ALA A 55 -13.47 -8.18 -6.94
C ALA A 55 -12.32 -7.18 -6.69
N THR A 56 -11.23 -7.60 -6.04
CA THR A 56 -10.04 -6.77 -5.83
C THR A 56 -9.37 -6.39 -7.15
N VAL A 57 -9.16 -7.36 -8.06
CA VAL A 57 -8.59 -7.09 -9.39
C VAL A 57 -9.50 -6.15 -10.18
N GLU A 58 -10.81 -6.38 -10.17
CA GLU A 58 -11.79 -5.54 -10.85
C GLU A 58 -11.78 -4.11 -10.30
N TRP A 59 -11.72 -3.93 -8.97
CA TRP A 59 -11.62 -2.62 -8.34
C TRP A 59 -10.39 -1.85 -8.84
N PHE A 60 -9.20 -2.45 -8.78
CA PHE A 60 -7.98 -1.80 -9.28
C PHE A 60 -8.00 -1.56 -10.79
N LYS A 61 -8.75 -2.36 -11.56
CA LYS A 61 -8.92 -2.16 -13.00
C LYS A 61 -9.72 -0.90 -13.32
N ILE A 62 -10.76 -0.59 -12.54
CA ILE A 62 -11.76 0.42 -12.90
C ILE A 62 -11.74 1.70 -12.07
N TYR A 63 -11.04 1.76 -10.94
CA TYR A 63 -11.17 2.88 -9.99
C TYR A 63 -10.83 4.26 -10.56
N LYS A 64 -10.00 4.33 -11.61
CA LYS A 64 -9.63 5.60 -12.29
C LYS A 64 -10.56 5.98 -13.45
N ILE A 65 -11.49 5.10 -13.84
CA ILE A 65 -12.42 5.36 -14.97
C ILE A 65 -13.38 6.53 -14.67
N PRO A 66 -13.94 6.67 -13.45
CA PRO A 66 -14.70 7.86 -13.09
C PRO A 66 -13.96 9.19 -13.30
N ASP A 67 -12.63 9.19 -13.18
CA ASP A 67 -11.77 10.36 -13.40
C ASP A 67 -11.42 10.57 -14.89
N GLY A 68 -12.03 9.81 -15.80
CA GLY A 68 -11.78 9.89 -17.24
C GLY A 68 -10.50 9.18 -17.71
N LYS A 69 -9.82 8.43 -16.84
CA LYS A 69 -8.63 7.64 -17.20
C LYS A 69 -9.04 6.28 -17.79
N PRO A 70 -8.20 5.64 -18.62
CA PRO A 70 -8.47 4.28 -19.09
C PRO A 70 -8.43 3.25 -17.97
N ALA A 71 -8.95 2.05 -18.23
CA ALA A 71 -8.79 0.91 -17.33
C ALA A 71 -7.31 0.59 -17.10
N ASN A 72 -6.94 0.29 -15.85
CA ASN A 72 -5.57 -0.11 -15.54
C ASN A 72 -5.26 -1.50 -16.11
N LYS A 73 -3.97 -1.73 -16.35
CA LYS A 73 -3.45 -3.01 -16.82
C LYS A 73 -2.78 -3.76 -15.69
N PHE A 74 -2.54 -5.04 -15.90
CA PHE A 74 -1.86 -5.90 -14.94
C PHE A 74 -0.81 -6.73 -15.65
N ALA A 75 0.31 -7.02 -14.97
CA ALA A 75 1.17 -8.12 -15.40
C ALA A 75 0.49 -9.46 -15.07
N PHE A 76 1.03 -10.56 -15.61
CA PHE A 76 0.51 -11.92 -15.41
C PHE A 76 -0.99 -12.06 -15.67
N ASN A 77 -1.55 -11.29 -16.62
CA ASN A 77 -2.98 -11.24 -16.93
C ASN A 77 -3.90 -10.92 -15.73
N GLY A 78 -3.38 -10.28 -14.67
CA GLY A 78 -4.12 -9.99 -13.45
C GLY A 78 -4.22 -11.16 -12.47
N GLU A 79 -3.50 -12.26 -12.71
CA GLU A 79 -3.43 -13.38 -11.77
C GLU A 79 -2.61 -12.99 -10.54
N ALA A 80 -3.17 -13.27 -9.36
CA ALA A 80 -2.45 -13.11 -8.11
C ALA A 80 -1.32 -14.14 -8.01
N LYS A 81 -0.13 -13.69 -7.64
CA LYS A 81 1.01 -14.54 -7.31
C LYS A 81 0.90 -15.01 -5.87
N ASP A 82 1.47 -16.18 -5.61
CA ASP A 82 1.42 -16.83 -4.30
C ASP A 82 2.28 -16.12 -3.25
N ARG A 83 2.20 -16.64 -2.02
CA ARG A 83 2.94 -16.12 -0.87
C ARG A 83 4.44 -16.07 -1.12
N GLU A 84 5.03 -17.15 -1.65
CA GLU A 84 6.50 -17.22 -1.84
C GLU A 84 6.96 -16.13 -2.81
N PHE A 85 6.23 -15.92 -3.91
CA PHE A 85 6.52 -14.86 -4.85
C PHE A 85 6.38 -13.47 -4.19
N ALA A 86 5.31 -13.26 -3.42
CA ALA A 86 5.08 -11.99 -2.73
C ALA A 86 6.15 -11.68 -1.68
N GLU A 87 6.60 -12.67 -0.91
CA GLU A 87 7.70 -12.53 0.05
C GLU A 87 9.01 -12.13 -0.66
N LYS A 88 9.29 -12.66 -1.85
CA LYS A 88 10.45 -12.24 -2.67
C LYS A 88 10.35 -10.78 -3.13
N VAL A 89 9.17 -10.35 -3.58
CA VAL A 89 8.95 -8.94 -3.94
C VAL A 89 9.16 -8.02 -2.74
N VAL A 90 8.63 -8.38 -1.57
CA VAL A 90 8.82 -7.60 -0.35
C VAL A 90 10.29 -7.54 0.06
N GLU A 91 10.99 -8.67 0.02
CA GLU A 91 12.43 -8.74 0.30
C GLU A 91 13.26 -7.88 -0.67
N GLU A 92 12.99 -7.96 -1.97
CA GLU A 92 13.66 -7.14 -2.99
C GLU A 92 13.43 -5.63 -2.75
N THR A 93 12.18 -5.23 -2.49
CA THR A 93 11.89 -3.81 -2.18
C THR A 93 12.49 -3.35 -0.84
N HIS A 94 12.65 -4.27 0.12
CA HIS A 94 13.36 -4.00 1.36
C HIS A 94 14.85 -3.75 1.11
N GLN A 95 15.47 -4.52 0.22
CA GLN A 95 16.87 -4.33 -0.19
C GLN A 95 17.07 -2.96 -0.88
N PHE A 96 16.16 -2.57 -1.78
CA PHE A 96 16.21 -1.22 -2.38
C PHE A 96 16.08 -0.12 -1.33
N TRP A 97 15.22 -0.30 -0.33
CA TRP A 97 15.12 0.63 0.79
C TRP A 97 16.42 0.69 1.61
N GLN A 98 17.06 -0.45 1.90
CA GLN A 98 18.34 -0.49 2.61
C GLN A 98 19.44 0.26 1.84
N GLU A 99 19.57 0.00 0.54
CA GLU A 99 20.56 0.67 -0.32
C GLU A 99 20.34 2.19 -0.38
N MET A 100 19.07 2.62 -0.48
CA MET A 100 18.69 4.03 -0.42
C MET A 100 19.08 4.66 0.93
N MET A 101 18.78 4.00 2.05
CA MET A 101 19.10 4.51 3.39
C MET A 101 20.60 4.57 3.70
N GLU A 102 21.43 3.87 2.92
CA GLU A 102 22.89 3.92 2.98
C GLU A 102 23.50 4.92 1.98
N ASN A 103 22.66 5.68 1.27
CA ASN A 103 23.05 6.61 0.20
C ASN A 103 23.84 5.92 -0.94
N LYS A 104 23.63 4.61 -1.16
CA LYS A 104 24.28 3.86 -2.23
C LYS A 104 23.65 4.12 -3.61
N ALA A 105 22.42 4.62 -3.62
CA ALA A 105 21.63 4.88 -4.83
C ALA A 105 21.83 6.27 -5.47
N GLY A 106 22.62 7.17 -4.84
CA GLY A 106 22.86 8.53 -5.34
C GLY A 106 21.79 9.56 -4.94
N GLU A 107 21.71 10.68 -5.68
CA GLU A 107 20.73 11.75 -5.40
C GLU A 107 19.28 11.26 -5.58
N HIS A 108 18.45 11.46 -4.55
CA HIS A 108 17.01 11.18 -4.58
C HIS A 108 16.23 12.33 -3.93
N GLN A 109 14.95 12.46 -4.29
CA GLN A 109 14.06 13.53 -3.78
C GLN A 109 13.37 13.17 -2.45
N LEU A 110 13.63 11.97 -1.91
CA LEU A 110 13.01 11.48 -0.68
C LEU A 110 13.68 12.05 0.58
N ASP A 111 12.85 12.35 1.59
CA ASP A 111 13.29 12.74 2.93
C ASP A 111 13.63 11.50 3.76
N LEU A 112 14.91 11.24 3.98
CA LEU A 112 15.41 10.03 4.67
C LEU A 112 15.64 10.20 6.17
N LYS A 113 15.25 11.36 6.73
CA LYS A 113 15.42 11.62 8.18
C LYS A 113 14.73 10.53 8.99
N ASN A 114 15.45 9.99 9.96
CA ASN A 114 14.97 8.96 10.87
C ASN A 114 15.63 9.13 12.25
N ILE A 115 15.13 8.43 13.27
CA ILE A 115 15.64 8.54 14.66
C ILE A 115 16.21 7.23 15.21
N THR A 116 16.10 6.11 14.48
CA THR A 116 16.41 4.77 15.02
C THR A 116 17.46 3.99 14.25
N LEU A 117 17.82 4.38 13.02
CA LEU A 117 18.66 3.54 12.15
C LEU A 117 20.16 3.74 12.36
N ALA A 118 20.57 4.78 13.11
CA ALA A 118 21.97 5.11 13.37
C ALA A 118 22.84 5.25 12.10
N ASN A 119 22.24 5.75 11.01
CA ASN A 119 22.89 6.03 9.73
C ASN A 119 23.15 7.53 9.50
N SER A 120 23.67 7.89 8.34
CA SER A 120 23.99 9.29 7.97
C SER A 120 22.78 10.24 7.96
N PHE A 121 21.56 9.70 7.88
CA PHE A 121 20.32 10.47 7.90
C PHE A 121 19.66 10.52 9.29
N THR A 122 20.30 9.92 10.31
CA THR A 122 19.76 9.89 11.66
C THR A 122 19.86 11.26 12.32
N ILE A 123 18.71 11.78 12.77
CA ILE A 123 18.62 13.00 13.56
C ILE A 123 18.39 12.64 15.03
N ASN A 124 18.75 13.55 15.94
CA ASN A 124 18.49 13.36 17.36
C ASN A 124 17.04 13.77 17.74
N ASP A 125 16.64 13.42 18.96
CA ASP A 125 15.29 13.68 19.48
C ASP A 125 14.94 15.19 19.48
N GLU A 126 15.92 16.06 19.75
CA GLU A 126 15.71 17.50 19.77
C GLU A 126 15.40 18.05 18.37
N GLN A 127 16.15 17.60 17.35
CA GLN A 127 15.90 17.94 15.95
C GLN A 127 14.54 17.40 15.47
N ALA A 128 14.17 16.18 15.86
CA ALA A 128 12.88 15.60 15.54
C ALA A 128 11.74 16.40 16.19
N LYS A 129 11.91 16.81 17.45
CA LYS A 129 10.95 17.65 18.17
C LYS A 129 10.77 19.01 17.52
N GLN A 130 11.86 19.70 17.18
CA GLN A 130 11.82 20.97 16.45
C GLN A 130 11.08 20.83 15.12
N TYR A 131 11.30 19.73 14.38
CA TYR A 131 10.56 19.44 13.16
C TYR A 131 9.05 19.32 13.41
N LEU A 132 8.64 18.62 14.46
CA LEU A 132 7.22 18.47 14.83
C LEU A 132 6.59 19.81 15.28
N GLU A 133 7.34 20.65 15.99
CA GLU A 133 6.87 21.97 16.44
C GLU A 133 6.59 22.93 15.27
N THR A 134 7.21 22.72 14.10
CA THR A 134 6.89 23.49 12.87
C THR A 134 5.58 23.05 12.20
N ARG A 135 4.97 21.94 12.64
CA ARG A 135 3.73 21.40 12.08
C ARG A 135 2.52 21.82 12.93
N PRO A 136 1.33 21.99 12.33
CA PRO A 136 0.11 22.25 13.10
C PRO A 136 -0.13 21.13 14.11
N ALA A 137 -0.46 21.48 15.36
CA ALA A 137 -0.77 20.49 16.38
C ALA A 137 -2.07 19.76 16.04
N SER A 138 -2.12 18.44 16.22
CA SER A 138 -3.26 17.61 15.77
C SER A 138 -4.59 17.98 16.44
N ASP A 139 -4.56 18.57 17.62
CA ASP A 139 -5.71 19.07 18.39
C ASP A 139 -6.17 20.47 17.95
N THR A 140 -5.35 21.17 17.16
CA THR A 140 -5.66 22.48 16.58
C THR A 140 -6.19 22.42 15.15
N VAL A 141 -6.13 21.25 14.51
CA VAL A 141 -6.66 21.03 13.16
C VAL A 141 -8.05 20.43 13.29
N GLU A 142 -9.08 21.26 13.14
CA GLU A 142 -10.44 20.75 12.95
C GLU A 142 -10.46 19.83 11.72
N ALA A 143 -11.15 18.69 11.84
CA ALA A 143 -11.33 17.80 10.70
C ALA A 143 -11.96 18.61 9.56
N VAL A 144 -11.26 18.71 8.43
CA VAL A 144 -11.78 19.42 7.26
C VAL A 144 -13.08 18.74 6.85
N PRO A 145 -14.21 19.45 6.85
CA PRO A 145 -15.46 18.87 6.38
C PRO A 145 -15.26 18.35 4.97
N ILE A 146 -15.85 17.18 4.68
CA ILE A 146 -15.80 16.61 3.34
C ILE A 146 -16.33 17.65 2.35
N ALA A 147 -15.45 18.11 1.46
CA ALA A 147 -15.73 19.23 0.55
C ALA A 147 -16.85 18.90 -0.45
N ASP A 148 -16.97 17.63 -0.83
CA ASP A 148 -18.00 17.14 -1.74
C ASP A 148 -18.56 15.79 -1.25
N GLN A 149 -19.48 15.86 -0.29
CA GLN A 149 -20.16 14.68 0.23
C GLN A 149 -20.96 13.96 -0.87
N VAL A 150 -21.48 14.71 -1.85
CA VAL A 150 -22.24 14.15 -2.97
C VAL A 150 -21.33 13.28 -3.83
N ALA A 151 -20.10 13.70 -4.11
CA ALA A 151 -19.13 12.88 -4.84
C ALA A 151 -18.76 11.60 -4.08
N ILE A 152 -18.62 11.66 -2.75
CA ILE A 152 -18.35 10.45 -1.94
C ILE A 152 -19.53 9.46 -1.98
N ASP A 153 -20.76 9.96 -1.89
CA ASP A 153 -21.96 9.12 -1.86
C ASP A 153 -22.40 8.64 -3.26
N LYS A 154 -21.76 9.14 -4.31
CA LYS A 154 -22.12 8.86 -5.70
C LYS A 154 -21.65 7.47 -6.14
N TRP A 155 -22.60 6.68 -6.64
CA TRP A 155 -22.29 5.42 -7.31
C TRP A 155 -21.91 5.62 -8.78
N HIS A 156 -20.80 5.01 -9.18
CA HIS A 156 -20.37 4.92 -10.58
C HIS A 156 -20.59 3.49 -11.10
N HIS A 157 -21.49 3.35 -12.08
CA HIS A 157 -21.72 2.08 -12.76
C HIS A 157 -20.85 2.01 -14.00
N VAL A 158 -19.74 1.26 -13.92
CA VAL A 158 -18.78 1.09 -15.01
C VAL A 158 -19.06 -0.22 -15.74
N LYS A 159 -19.12 -0.18 -17.07
CA LYS A 159 -19.21 -1.37 -17.91
C LYS A 159 -17.93 -1.52 -18.72
N LEU A 160 -17.19 -2.59 -18.47
CA LEU A 160 -16.08 -3.00 -19.32
C LEU A 160 -16.67 -3.58 -20.61
N ILE A 161 -16.46 -2.89 -21.74
CA ILE A 161 -16.85 -3.35 -23.08
C ILE A 161 -15.83 -4.39 -23.55
#